data_AF-A0A8H7WUY7-F1
#
_entry.id   AF-A0A8H7WUY7-F1
#
_cell.length_a   1.000
_cell.length_b   1.000
_cell.length_c   1.000
_cell.angle_alpha   90.00
_cell.angle_beta   90.00
_cell.angle_gamma   90.00
#
_symmetry.space_group_name_H-M   'P 1'
#
loop_
_entity.id
_entity.type
_entity.pdbx_description
1 polymer ?
#
loop_
_entity_poly.entity_id
_entity_poly.type
_entity_poly.pdbx_seq_one_letter_code
_entity_poly.pdbx_strand_id
1 'polypeptide(L)'
;MCLATGCLRDQITLYGESAGAIAVHAHIHGPSPIPGIKRAILQSGSLYLTPPAPQAVGSLVMKKLEALSETDDLKNLPVGALLQGLGHLGFQNWWLHDEGEIFSPGTQQIEWPITGPPELEAILIGDCQWESRGFEPRIVSIGLQGLQELFARYSSVGSQIIELYQIDFSSMEAARPRVSAFINDLKFAFGSDEIFRMERELGKRKCFRYVVDQVNPWNHSAGAHHAIDLAFLFGGPFNYSHDESAKIVGTSMRESWITFINGGDPWEQDTVYGFGPKGNCRAIKPEVLSQRRRTHCINSLREIGWSRCQPLITRLMGARGVVVEAYLDDGTAWLTNDTKRGR
;
A
#
# COMPACT_ATOMS: atom_id res chain seq x y z
N MET A 1 22.76 -4.09 -31.16
CA MET A 1 23.73 -4.75 -30.25
C MET A 1 22.97 -5.81 -29.48
N CYS A 2 23.05 -7.06 -29.92
CA CYS A 2 22.35 -8.19 -29.28
C CYS A 2 22.95 -8.40 -27.89
N LEU A 3 22.17 -8.27 -26.83
CA LEU A 3 22.63 -8.56 -25.48
C LEU A 3 22.82 -10.08 -25.34
N ALA A 4 23.91 -10.48 -24.68
CA ALA A 4 24.31 -11.87 -24.43
C ALA A 4 23.28 -12.74 -23.67
N THR A 5 22.13 -12.19 -23.30
CA THR A 5 21.03 -12.86 -22.58
C THR A 5 19.73 -12.99 -23.39
N GLY A 6 19.67 -12.48 -24.62
CA GLY A 6 18.44 -12.48 -25.44
C GLY A 6 17.36 -11.48 -24.97
N CYS A 7 17.68 -10.59 -24.02
CA CYS A 7 16.75 -9.63 -23.43
C CYS A 7 16.61 -8.36 -24.30
N LEU A 8 15.36 -7.91 -24.50
CA LEU A 8 15.03 -6.66 -25.18
C LEU A 8 15.19 -5.49 -24.19
N ARG A 9 16.18 -4.61 -24.42
CA ARG A 9 16.51 -3.48 -23.51
C ARG A 9 15.39 -2.45 -23.36
N ASP A 10 14.41 -2.47 -24.24
CA ASP A 10 13.31 -1.52 -24.39
C ASP A 10 11.93 -2.13 -24.06
N GLN A 11 11.91 -3.32 -23.43
CA GLN A 11 10.71 -4.01 -22.97
C GLN A 11 10.80 -4.35 -21.49
N ILE A 12 11.10 -3.35 -20.66
CA ILE A 12 11.25 -3.53 -19.22
C ILE A 12 9.87 -3.50 -18.55
N THR A 13 9.56 -4.54 -17.79
CA THR A 13 8.46 -4.54 -16.82
C THR A 13 9.02 -4.36 -15.42
N LEU A 14 8.65 -3.29 -14.74
CA LEU A 14 8.91 -3.15 -13.31
C LEU A 14 7.88 -3.91 -12.49
N TYR A 15 8.33 -4.52 -11.42
CA TYR A 15 7.52 -5.40 -10.57
C TYR A 15 7.87 -5.17 -9.11
N GLY A 16 6.85 -5.10 -8.26
CA GLY A 16 7.04 -5.07 -6.82
C GLY A 16 5.81 -5.51 -6.06
N GLU A 17 6.06 -5.98 -4.84
CA GLU A 17 5.03 -6.29 -3.83
C GLU A 17 5.28 -5.45 -2.58
N SER A 18 4.21 -4.99 -1.94
CA SER A 18 4.25 -4.16 -0.74
C SER A 18 5.19 -2.95 -0.93
N ALA A 19 6.22 -2.78 -0.10
CA ALA A 19 7.23 -1.72 -0.25
C ALA A 19 7.92 -1.71 -1.63
N GLY A 20 8.08 -2.87 -2.28
CA GLY A 20 8.57 -2.95 -3.64
C GLY A 20 7.60 -2.31 -4.64
N ALA A 21 6.29 -2.51 -4.47
CA ALA A 21 5.27 -1.86 -5.29
C ALA A 21 5.24 -0.34 -5.05
N ILE A 22 5.49 0.12 -3.81
CA ILE A 22 5.68 1.54 -3.51
C ILE A 22 6.85 2.11 -4.32
N ALA A 23 7.98 1.40 -4.36
CA ALA A 23 9.14 1.82 -5.15
C ALA A 23 8.85 1.81 -6.66
N VAL A 24 8.12 0.81 -7.18
CA VAL A 24 7.68 0.80 -8.58
C VAL A 24 6.80 2.01 -8.88
N HIS A 25 5.80 2.28 -8.04
CA HIS A 25 4.92 3.44 -8.18
C HIS A 25 5.73 4.74 -8.16
N ALA A 26 6.69 4.87 -7.24
CA ALA A 26 7.61 6.02 -7.20
C ALA A 26 8.47 6.15 -8.47
N HIS A 27 8.99 5.05 -9.02
CA HIS A 27 9.80 5.08 -10.23
C HIS A 27 9.01 5.48 -11.48
N ILE A 28 7.73 5.09 -11.56
CA ILE A 28 6.89 5.47 -12.70
C ILE A 28 6.26 6.87 -12.54
N HIS A 29 6.22 7.45 -11.33
CA HIS A 29 5.69 8.80 -11.11
C HIS A 29 6.74 9.88 -10.87
N GLY A 30 7.92 9.50 -10.39
CA GLY A 30 9.00 10.41 -10.03
C GLY A 30 9.56 11.20 -11.20
N PRO A 31 10.39 12.22 -10.92
CA PRO A 31 10.85 13.24 -11.87
C PRO A 31 11.80 12.71 -12.93
N SER A 32 12.36 11.51 -12.74
CA SER A 32 13.31 10.91 -13.66
C SER A 32 12.72 9.62 -14.23
N PRO A 33 12.12 9.64 -15.44
CA PRO A 33 11.70 8.42 -16.10
C PRO A 33 12.93 7.54 -16.35
N ILE A 34 12.87 6.28 -15.94
CA ILE A 34 13.87 5.29 -16.35
C ILE A 34 13.53 4.88 -17.80
N PRO A 35 14.42 5.11 -18.78
CA PRO A 35 14.15 4.75 -20.17
C PRO A 35 13.87 3.25 -20.34
N GLY A 36 12.94 2.89 -21.22
CA GLY A 36 12.63 1.50 -21.56
C GLY A 36 11.63 0.80 -20.63
N ILE A 37 11.14 1.45 -19.57
CA ILE A 37 10.01 0.92 -18.78
C ILE A 37 8.73 1.02 -19.62
N LYS A 38 8.22 -0.15 -20.02
CA LYS A 38 6.96 -0.28 -20.75
C LYS A 38 5.80 -0.63 -19.86
N ARG A 39 6.06 -1.34 -18.75
CA ARG A 39 5.00 -1.88 -17.90
C ARG A 39 5.37 -1.81 -16.43
N ALA A 40 4.36 -1.72 -15.58
CA ALA A 40 4.52 -1.72 -14.13
C ALA A 40 3.49 -2.63 -13.46
N ILE A 41 3.94 -3.38 -12.46
CA ILE A 41 3.09 -4.26 -11.65
C ILE A 41 3.18 -3.81 -10.19
N LEU A 42 2.02 -3.50 -9.62
CA LEU A 42 1.83 -2.98 -8.27
C LEU A 42 1.03 -4.00 -7.45
N GLN A 43 1.71 -4.92 -6.77
CA GLN A 43 1.04 -5.89 -5.89
C GLN A 43 0.95 -5.34 -4.46
N SER A 44 -0.27 -5.15 -3.95
CA SER A 44 -0.51 -4.84 -2.54
C SER A 44 0.28 -3.63 -2.01
N GLY A 45 0.57 -2.65 -2.87
CA GLY A 45 1.33 -1.46 -2.47
C GLY A 45 1.33 -0.36 -3.52
N SER A 46 1.38 0.88 -3.06
CA SER A 46 1.48 2.10 -3.85
C SER A 46 1.82 3.28 -2.94
N LEU A 47 1.96 4.48 -3.49
CA LEU A 47 2.16 5.70 -2.68
C LEU A 47 0.95 6.03 -1.78
N TYR A 48 -0.22 5.41 -2.00
CA TYR A 48 -1.36 5.46 -1.06
C TYR A 48 -1.16 4.59 0.20
N LEU A 49 -0.36 3.53 0.11
CA LEU A 49 -0.03 2.66 1.26
C LEU A 49 0.90 3.43 2.21
N THR A 50 2.04 3.87 1.68
CA THR A 50 2.96 4.74 2.42
C THR A 50 3.42 5.90 1.54
N PRO A 51 2.93 7.11 1.81
CA PRO A 51 3.37 8.31 1.11
C PRO A 51 4.82 8.65 1.44
N PRO A 52 5.54 9.36 0.56
CA PRO A 52 6.83 9.93 0.88
C PRO A 52 6.75 10.78 2.16
N ALA A 53 7.71 10.57 3.05
CA ALA A 53 7.91 11.34 4.26
C ALA A 53 8.39 12.75 3.93
N PRO A 54 7.87 13.80 4.57
CA PRO A 54 8.47 15.13 4.45
C PRO A 54 9.94 15.12 4.87
N GLN A 55 10.77 15.94 4.22
CA GLN A 55 12.20 16.08 4.55
C GLN A 55 12.44 16.36 6.05
N ALA A 56 11.57 17.14 6.69
CA ALA A 56 11.64 17.46 8.11
C ALA A 56 11.68 16.21 9.03
N VAL A 57 11.02 15.12 8.63
CA VAL A 57 11.07 13.84 9.35
C VAL A 57 12.49 13.29 9.35
N GLY A 58 13.13 13.26 8.17
CA GLY A 58 14.52 12.81 8.04
C GLY A 58 15.46 13.67 8.87
N SER A 59 15.34 14.99 8.76
CA SER A 59 16.15 15.94 9.52
C SER A 59 16.01 15.77 11.04
N LEU A 60 14.79 15.54 11.55
CA LEU A 60 14.58 15.33 12.98
C LEU A 60 15.19 14.01 13.47
N VAL A 61 15.08 12.94 12.67
CA VAL A 61 15.69 11.64 12.96
C VAL A 61 17.20 11.77 13.04
N MET A 62 17.82 12.41 12.04
CA MET A 62 19.27 12.64 12.02
C MET A 62 19.72 13.42 13.25
N LYS A 63 19.07 14.56 13.55
CA LYS A 63 19.38 15.37 14.73
C LYS A 63 19.28 14.59 16.04
N LYS A 64 18.27 13.72 16.18
CA LYS A 64 18.10 12.91 17.40
C LYS A 64 19.09 11.75 17.47
N LEU A 65 19.50 11.19 16.34
CA LEU A 65 20.59 10.20 16.28
C LEU A 65 21.92 10.84 16.67
N GLU A 66 22.22 12.04 16.19
CA GLU A 66 23.45 12.77 16.56
C GLU A 66 23.51 12.99 18.08
N ALA A 67 22.39 13.42 18.66
CA ALA A 67 22.27 13.59 20.11
C ALA A 67 22.42 12.27 20.89
N LEU A 68 21.86 11.15 20.39
CA LEU A 68 21.97 9.84 21.05
C LEU A 68 23.35 9.19 20.90
N SER A 69 24.04 9.46 19.79
CA SER A 69 25.35 8.89 19.48
C SER A 69 26.51 9.77 19.92
N GLU A 70 26.21 10.96 20.45
CA GLU A 70 27.18 11.98 20.88
C GLU A 70 28.19 12.34 19.76
N THR A 71 27.75 12.26 18.49
CA THR A 71 28.55 12.58 17.30
C THR A 71 27.68 13.09 16.16
N ASP A 72 28.18 14.05 15.39
CA ASP A 72 27.58 14.50 14.13
C ASP A 72 28.05 13.67 12.91
N ASP A 73 29.08 12.84 13.08
CA ASP A 73 29.60 11.93 12.05
C ASP A 73 28.83 10.61 11.99
N LEU A 74 27.53 10.70 11.69
CA LEU A 74 26.67 9.53 11.53
C LEU A 74 27.10 8.61 10.39
N LYS A 75 27.86 9.12 9.41
CA LYS A 75 28.36 8.35 8.27
C LYS A 75 29.40 7.31 8.68
N ASN A 76 30.23 7.64 9.66
CA ASN A 76 31.27 6.73 10.17
C ASN A 76 30.83 5.99 11.44
N LEU A 77 29.60 6.21 11.93
CA LEU A 77 29.04 5.49 13.05
C LEU A 77 28.95 3.98 12.71
N PRO A 78 29.38 3.08 13.61
CA PRO A 78 29.21 1.65 13.38
C PRO A 78 27.75 1.29 13.10
N VAL A 79 27.49 0.47 12.09
CA VAL A 79 26.13 0.11 11.65
C VAL A 79 25.26 -0.39 12.82
N GLY A 80 25.82 -1.19 13.73
CA GLY A 80 25.09 -1.67 14.91
C GLY A 80 24.64 -0.54 15.84
N ALA A 81 25.47 0.48 16.07
CA ALA A 81 25.12 1.64 16.87
C ALA A 81 24.08 2.52 16.19
N LEU A 82 24.18 2.69 14.86
CA LEU A 82 23.16 3.40 14.06
C LEU A 82 21.80 2.70 14.16
N LEU A 83 21.75 1.38 13.96
CA LEU A 83 20.52 0.59 14.07
C LEU A 83 19.93 0.62 15.48
N GLN A 84 20.79 0.55 16.50
CA GLN A 84 20.34 0.65 17.89
C GLN A 84 19.78 2.05 18.21
N GLY A 85 20.43 3.12 17.74
CA GLY A 85 19.94 4.49 17.87
C GLY A 85 18.57 4.66 17.21
N LEU A 86 18.41 4.18 15.97
CA LEU A 86 17.12 4.18 15.25
C LEU A 86 16.05 3.43 16.05
N GLY A 87 16.39 2.27 16.60
CA GLY A 87 15.50 1.50 17.48
C GLY A 87 15.03 2.29 18.71
N HIS A 88 15.93 3.01 19.39
CA HIS A 88 15.59 3.88 20.53
C HIS A 88 14.66 5.03 20.14
N LEU A 89 14.78 5.55 18.93
CA LEU A 89 13.87 6.58 18.39
C LEU A 89 12.49 6.02 17.99
N GLY A 90 12.29 4.71 18.10
CA GLY A 90 11.06 4.03 17.67
C GLY A 90 10.97 3.87 16.16
N PHE A 91 12.09 3.99 15.45
CA PHE A 91 12.16 3.82 14.00
C PHE A 91 12.15 2.32 13.67
N GLN A 92 11.10 1.85 12.99
CA GLN A 92 10.97 0.45 12.58
C GLN A 92 11.17 0.25 11.08
N ASN A 93 10.74 1.21 10.26
CA ASN A 93 10.82 1.15 8.81
C ASN A 93 11.30 2.48 8.24
N TRP A 94 12.13 2.43 7.20
CA TRP A 94 12.49 3.58 6.38
C TRP A 94 11.54 3.64 5.17
N TRP A 95 10.99 4.82 4.93
CA TRP A 95 10.06 5.07 3.82
C TRP A 95 10.75 5.96 2.78
N LEU A 96 10.12 6.13 1.63
CA LEU A 96 10.53 7.18 0.70
C LEU A 96 10.48 8.54 1.42
N HIS A 97 11.42 9.43 1.12
CA HIS A 97 11.40 10.81 1.57
C HIS A 97 11.18 11.72 0.37
N ASP A 98 10.45 12.81 0.57
CA ASP A 98 10.27 13.86 -0.41
C ASP A 98 11.53 14.77 -0.38
N GLU A 99 12.41 14.59 -1.36
CA GLU A 99 13.66 15.34 -1.52
C GLU A 99 13.50 16.44 -2.58
N GLY A 100 12.78 17.50 -2.22
CA GLY A 100 12.30 18.52 -3.16
C GLY A 100 11.00 18.08 -3.81
N GLU A 101 10.26 18.98 -4.47
CA GLU A 101 8.89 18.80 -5.00
C GLU A 101 8.68 17.65 -6.04
N ILE A 102 9.64 16.73 -6.14
CA ILE A 102 9.68 15.43 -6.81
C ILE A 102 8.35 14.67 -6.66
N PHE A 103 7.79 14.59 -5.45
CA PHE A 103 6.52 13.91 -5.19
C PHE A 103 5.47 14.88 -4.68
N SER A 104 5.15 15.91 -5.47
CA SER A 104 4.06 16.82 -5.16
C SER A 104 2.70 16.10 -5.27
N PRO A 105 1.88 16.03 -4.21
CA PRO A 105 0.47 15.65 -4.37
C PRO A 105 -0.19 16.63 -5.35
N GLY A 106 -1.13 16.14 -6.16
CA GLY A 106 -1.88 16.92 -7.11
C GLY A 106 -2.69 18.05 -6.46
N THR A 107 -3.49 18.75 -7.27
CA THR A 107 -4.28 19.92 -6.83
C THR A 107 -5.32 19.58 -5.75
N GLN A 108 -5.60 18.30 -5.54
CA GLN A 108 -6.42 17.77 -4.46
C GLN A 108 -5.54 16.87 -3.58
N GLN A 109 -5.70 16.96 -2.24
CA GLN A 109 -4.92 16.23 -1.21
C GLN A 109 -5.00 14.68 -1.29
N ILE A 110 -5.59 14.13 -2.35
CA ILE A 110 -5.93 12.72 -2.56
C ILE A 110 -5.25 12.16 -3.82
N GLU A 111 -4.68 13.00 -4.68
CA GLU A 111 -4.23 12.55 -6.00
C GLU A 111 -2.71 12.50 -6.06
N TRP A 112 -2.14 11.29 -6.11
CA TRP A 112 -0.82 11.15 -6.72
C TRP A 112 -1.03 11.44 -8.19
N PRO A 113 -0.35 12.46 -8.77
CA PRO A 113 -0.57 12.77 -10.17
C PRO A 113 -0.23 11.53 -11.00
N ILE A 114 -1.10 11.16 -11.94
CA ILE A 114 -0.78 10.12 -12.93
C ILE A 114 0.18 10.71 -13.95
N THR A 115 1.39 10.93 -13.48
CA THR A 115 2.57 11.20 -14.29
C THR A 115 3.14 9.88 -14.77
N GLY A 116 4.17 9.99 -15.58
CA GLY A 116 5.03 8.85 -15.88
C GLY A 116 5.56 8.88 -17.28
N PRO A 117 6.59 8.05 -17.54
CA PRO A 117 7.31 8.08 -18.78
C PRO A 117 6.33 8.02 -19.96
N PRO A 118 6.59 8.78 -21.04
CA PRO A 118 5.82 8.65 -22.28
C PRO A 118 5.77 7.20 -22.80
N GLU A 119 6.75 6.39 -22.44
CA GLU A 119 6.90 5.00 -22.87
C GLU A 119 6.11 3.98 -22.03
N LEU A 120 5.52 4.37 -20.89
CA LEU A 120 4.74 3.44 -20.05
C LEU A 120 3.40 3.12 -20.71
N GLU A 121 3.26 1.87 -21.18
CA GLU A 121 2.14 1.37 -21.97
C GLU A 121 1.02 0.76 -21.12
N ALA A 122 1.38 0.10 -20.00
CA ALA A 122 0.40 -0.61 -19.19
C ALA A 122 0.76 -0.73 -17.69
N ILE A 123 -0.26 -0.75 -16.83
CA ILE A 123 -0.15 -1.00 -15.39
C ILE A 123 -1.04 -2.19 -15.01
N LEU A 124 -0.51 -3.07 -14.16
CA LEU A 124 -1.25 -4.13 -13.49
C LEU A 124 -1.22 -3.88 -11.99
N ILE A 125 -2.38 -3.80 -11.34
CA ILE A 125 -2.49 -3.49 -9.91
C ILE A 125 -3.48 -4.42 -9.20
N GLY A 126 -3.21 -4.78 -7.94
CA GLY A 126 -4.16 -5.57 -7.17
C GLY A 126 -3.80 -5.73 -5.71
N ASP A 127 -4.72 -6.33 -4.98
CA ASP A 127 -4.65 -6.51 -3.53
C ASP A 127 -5.22 -7.87 -3.08
N CYS A 128 -4.74 -8.35 -1.94
CA CYS A 128 -5.21 -9.55 -1.27
C CYS A 128 -6.46 -9.27 -0.39
N GLN A 129 -7.22 -10.32 -0.06
CA GLN A 129 -8.46 -10.19 0.72
C GLN A 129 -8.23 -9.62 2.13
N TRP A 130 -7.15 -10.06 2.79
CA TRP A 130 -6.87 -9.80 4.21
C TRP A 130 -5.45 -9.26 4.41
N GLU A 131 -5.16 -8.16 3.74
CA GLU A 131 -3.91 -7.39 3.83
C GLU A 131 -3.59 -6.98 5.27
N SER A 132 -4.62 -6.57 6.01
CA SER A 132 -4.48 -6.01 7.35
C SER A 132 -4.06 -7.01 8.43
N ARG A 133 -4.04 -8.31 8.14
CA ARG A 133 -3.80 -9.38 9.13
C ARG A 133 -2.52 -9.16 9.94
N GLY A 134 -1.45 -8.71 9.28
CA GLY A 134 -0.15 -8.44 9.93
C GLY A 134 -0.20 -7.33 10.98
N PHE A 135 -1.20 -6.45 10.92
CA PHE A 135 -1.39 -5.33 11.85
C PHE A 135 -2.32 -5.67 13.02
N GLU A 136 -3.03 -6.80 12.99
CA GLU A 136 -3.95 -7.18 14.08
C GLU A 136 -3.27 -7.37 15.44
N PRO A 137 -2.06 -7.97 15.56
CA PRO A 137 -1.33 -8.02 16.82
C PRO A 137 -1.07 -6.62 17.39
N ARG A 138 -0.84 -5.64 16.51
CA ARG A 138 -0.68 -4.24 16.92
C ARG A 138 -1.99 -3.66 17.44
N ILE A 139 -3.12 -3.87 16.76
CA ILE A 139 -4.44 -3.46 17.24
C ILE A 139 -4.70 -4.03 18.65
N VAL A 140 -4.42 -5.32 18.85
CA VAL A 140 -4.57 -5.98 20.15
C VAL A 140 -3.66 -5.35 21.21
N SER A 141 -2.40 -5.04 20.87
CA SER A 141 -1.45 -4.42 21.80
C SER A 141 -1.81 -2.99 22.22
N ILE A 142 -2.63 -2.28 21.43
CA ILE A 142 -3.14 -0.95 21.82
C ILE A 142 -4.18 -1.09 22.94
N GLY A 143 -4.92 -2.20 22.95
CA GLY A 143 -6.00 -2.45 23.90
C GLY A 143 -7.25 -1.62 23.64
N LEU A 144 -8.36 -2.02 24.25
CA LEU A 144 -9.68 -1.43 24.00
C LEU A 144 -9.73 0.07 24.36
N GLN A 145 -9.24 0.40 25.56
CA GLN A 145 -9.15 1.78 26.03
C GLN A 145 -8.25 2.63 25.12
N GLY A 146 -7.08 2.11 24.74
CA GLY A 146 -6.16 2.83 23.85
C GLY A 146 -6.77 3.09 22.47
N LEU A 147 -7.59 2.17 21.95
CA LEU A 147 -8.32 2.40 20.70
C LEU A 147 -9.38 3.48 20.87
N GLN A 148 -10.18 3.45 21.94
CA GLN A 148 -11.18 4.49 22.23
C GLN A 148 -10.53 5.88 22.32
N GLU A 149 -9.44 6.00 23.08
CA GLU A 149 -8.68 7.24 23.22
C GLU A 149 -8.11 7.71 21.89
N LEU A 150 -7.60 6.79 21.06
CA LEU A 150 -7.04 7.12 19.76
C LEU A 150 -8.09 7.65 18.80
N PHE A 151 -9.24 6.97 18.69
CA PHE A 151 -10.34 7.44 17.84
C PHE A 151 -10.94 8.75 18.35
N ALA A 152 -11.07 8.93 19.67
CA ALA A 152 -11.53 10.17 20.28
C ALA A 152 -10.56 11.35 20.03
N ARG A 153 -9.24 11.09 20.04
CA ARG A 153 -8.23 12.12 19.74
C ARG A 153 -8.40 12.71 18.34
N TYR A 154 -8.83 11.90 17.37
CA TYR A 154 -9.09 12.33 16.00
C TYR A 154 -10.59 12.49 15.73
N SER A 155 -11.38 12.94 16.71
CA SER A 155 -12.85 12.86 16.76
C SER A 155 -13.60 13.18 15.47
N SER A 156 -13.20 14.20 14.69
CA SER A 156 -13.87 14.55 13.44
C SER A 156 -13.84 13.42 12.40
N VAL A 157 -12.68 12.78 12.23
CA VAL A 157 -12.49 11.62 11.33
C VAL A 157 -12.82 10.32 12.07
N GLY A 158 -12.41 10.21 13.33
CA GLY A 158 -12.63 9.03 14.18
C GLY A 158 -14.11 8.64 14.24
N SER A 159 -15.01 9.60 14.47
CA SER A 159 -16.46 9.32 14.50
C SER A 159 -16.99 8.86 13.14
N GLN A 160 -16.52 9.44 12.03
CA GLN A 160 -16.90 9.03 10.67
C GLN A 160 -16.46 7.59 10.39
N ILE A 161 -15.24 7.21 10.81
CA ILE A 161 -14.73 5.85 10.64
C ILE A 161 -15.45 4.86 11.56
N ILE A 162 -15.76 5.23 12.81
CA ILE A 162 -16.54 4.39 13.73
C ILE A 162 -17.90 4.06 13.12
N GLU A 163 -18.60 5.06 12.59
CA GLU A 163 -19.90 4.89 11.94
C GLU A 163 -19.78 4.02 10.68
N LEU A 164 -18.85 4.36 9.78
CA LEU A 164 -18.68 3.67 8.49
C LEU A 164 -18.33 2.20 8.64
N TYR A 165 -17.46 1.86 9.59
CA TYR A 165 -17.02 0.49 9.83
C TYR A 165 -17.79 -0.23 10.93
N GLN A 166 -18.76 0.45 11.56
CA GLN A 166 -19.55 -0.06 12.69
C GLN A 166 -18.64 -0.57 13.81
N ILE A 167 -17.64 0.22 14.19
CA ILE A 167 -16.67 -0.16 15.21
C ILE A 167 -17.36 -0.13 16.58
N ASP A 168 -17.53 -1.30 17.18
CA ASP A 168 -18.05 -1.46 18.53
C ASP A 168 -16.90 -1.64 19.52
N PHE A 169 -16.75 -0.69 20.44
CA PHE A 169 -15.76 -0.73 21.52
C PHE A 169 -16.27 -1.41 22.80
N SER A 170 -17.30 -2.25 22.73
CA SER A 170 -17.75 -3.10 23.86
C SER A 170 -16.71 -4.15 24.25
N SER A 171 -15.92 -4.64 23.30
CA SER A 171 -14.88 -5.65 23.51
C SER A 171 -13.83 -5.61 22.39
N MET A 172 -12.66 -6.19 22.64
CA MET A 172 -11.65 -6.36 21.59
C MET A 172 -12.09 -7.32 20.48
N GLU A 173 -12.95 -8.30 20.80
CA GLU A 173 -13.49 -9.24 19.82
C GLU A 173 -14.39 -8.54 18.81
N ALA A 174 -15.19 -7.56 19.27
CA ALA A 174 -16.04 -6.73 18.41
C ALA A 174 -15.24 -5.65 17.65
N ALA A 175 -14.33 -4.95 18.34
CA ALA A 175 -13.59 -3.83 17.77
C ALA A 175 -12.53 -4.25 16.74
N ARG A 176 -11.69 -5.25 17.08
CA ARG A 176 -10.53 -5.65 16.28
C ARG A 176 -10.85 -5.90 14.79
N PRO A 177 -11.83 -6.75 14.41
CA PRO A 177 -12.09 -7.02 13.00
C PRO A 177 -12.54 -5.78 12.22
N ARG A 178 -13.27 -4.86 12.87
CA ARG A 178 -13.74 -3.61 12.23
C ARG A 178 -12.62 -2.60 12.04
N VAL A 179 -11.75 -2.45 13.05
CA VAL A 179 -10.52 -1.65 12.94
C VAL A 179 -9.60 -2.24 11.87
N SER A 180 -9.44 -3.57 11.83
CA SER A 180 -8.63 -4.24 10.80
C SER A 180 -9.20 -4.02 9.39
N ALA A 181 -10.53 -4.09 9.23
CA ALA A 181 -11.19 -3.80 7.96
C ALA A 181 -10.92 -2.36 7.47
N PHE A 182 -10.95 -1.37 8.38
CA PHE A 182 -10.55 0.00 8.06
C PHE A 182 -9.10 0.10 7.60
N ILE A 183 -8.17 -0.57 8.29
CA ILE A 183 -6.76 -0.61 7.87
C ILE A 183 -6.63 -1.26 6.49
N ASN A 184 -7.30 -2.39 6.27
CA ASN A 184 -7.27 -3.13 5.02
C ASN A 184 -7.69 -2.25 3.83
N ASP A 185 -8.81 -1.57 3.99
CA ASP A 185 -9.40 -0.78 2.92
C ASP A 185 -8.56 0.46 2.64
N LEU A 186 -8.27 1.26 3.67
CA LEU A 186 -7.58 2.55 3.47
C LEU A 186 -6.16 2.38 2.93
N LYS A 187 -5.43 1.37 3.39
CA LYS A 187 -4.01 1.21 3.05
C LYS A 187 -3.75 0.38 1.79
N PHE A 188 -4.65 -0.52 1.42
CA PHE A 188 -4.42 -1.45 0.31
C PHE A 188 -5.48 -1.33 -0.78
N ALA A 189 -6.73 -1.63 -0.44
CA ALA A 189 -7.80 -1.68 -1.44
C ALA A 189 -8.11 -0.30 -2.05
N PHE A 190 -8.07 0.77 -1.24
CA PHE A 190 -8.31 2.15 -1.64
C PHE A 190 -7.29 2.61 -2.70
N GLY A 191 -6.00 2.41 -2.46
CA GLY A 191 -4.97 2.79 -3.42
C GLY A 191 -5.11 2.05 -4.75
N SER A 192 -5.44 0.76 -4.69
CA SER A 192 -5.68 -0.05 -5.89
C SER A 192 -6.92 0.41 -6.67
N ASP A 193 -7.97 0.81 -5.96
CA ASP A 193 -9.20 1.36 -6.55
C ASP A 193 -8.95 2.73 -7.19
N GLU A 194 -8.26 3.63 -6.50
CA GLU A 194 -7.97 4.98 -6.98
C GLU A 194 -7.07 4.99 -8.20
N ILE A 195 -5.96 4.25 -8.17
CA ILE A 195 -5.05 4.18 -9.32
C ILE A 195 -5.79 3.62 -10.54
N PHE A 196 -6.57 2.54 -10.36
CA PHE A 196 -7.33 1.95 -11.46
C PHE A 196 -8.39 2.92 -12.03
N ARG A 197 -9.12 3.62 -11.16
CA ARG A 197 -10.11 4.63 -11.55
C ARG A 197 -9.45 5.77 -12.33
N MET A 198 -8.41 6.37 -11.76
CA MET A 198 -7.75 7.55 -12.32
C MET A 198 -7.02 7.22 -13.64
N GLU A 199 -6.36 6.06 -13.77
CA GLU A 199 -5.72 5.64 -15.03
C GLU A 199 -6.75 5.47 -16.16
N ARG A 200 -7.93 4.92 -15.83
CA ARG A 200 -9.05 4.78 -16.78
C ARG A 200 -9.64 6.12 -17.19
N GLU A 201 -9.87 7.02 -16.23
CA GLU A 201 -10.38 8.36 -16.51
C GLU A 201 -9.43 9.17 -17.40
N LEU A 202 -8.11 9.03 -17.18
CA LEU A 202 -7.10 9.70 -17.98
C LEU A 202 -6.96 9.08 -19.39
N GLY A 203 -7.12 7.75 -19.49
CA GLY A 203 -7.05 7.02 -20.77
C GLY A 203 -5.67 7.05 -21.44
N LYS A 204 -4.61 7.39 -20.70
CA LYS A 204 -3.24 7.55 -21.24
C LYS A 204 -2.58 6.22 -21.58
N ARG A 205 -2.92 5.15 -20.86
CA ARG A 205 -2.30 3.82 -20.92
C ARG A 205 -3.29 2.75 -20.48
N LYS A 206 -2.98 1.48 -20.73
CA LYS A 206 -3.82 0.37 -20.26
C LYS A 206 -3.67 0.21 -18.76
N CYS A 207 -4.76 -0.07 -18.05
CA CYS A 207 -4.73 -0.40 -16.64
C CYS A 207 -5.57 -1.65 -16.37
N PHE A 208 -5.01 -2.61 -15.65
CA PHE A 208 -5.66 -3.85 -15.29
C PHE A 208 -5.69 -3.98 -13.77
N ARG A 209 -6.84 -4.31 -13.22
CA ARG A 209 -6.99 -4.56 -11.79
C ARG A 209 -7.32 -6.02 -11.50
N TYR A 210 -6.72 -6.57 -10.45
CA TYR A 210 -7.07 -7.89 -9.92
C TYR A 210 -7.31 -7.86 -8.41
N VAL A 211 -7.96 -8.91 -7.90
CA VAL A 211 -8.13 -9.18 -6.47
C VAL A 211 -7.77 -10.63 -6.18
N VAL A 212 -7.04 -10.88 -5.10
CA VAL A 212 -6.66 -12.22 -4.65
C VAL A 212 -7.47 -12.61 -3.43
N ASP A 213 -8.26 -13.67 -3.58
CA ASP A 213 -9.11 -14.24 -2.53
C ASP A 213 -8.80 -15.72 -2.30
N GLN A 214 -7.83 -16.29 -3.02
CA GLN A 214 -7.35 -17.65 -2.77
C GLN A 214 -6.62 -17.71 -1.43
N VAL A 215 -7.16 -18.52 -0.52
CA VAL A 215 -6.62 -18.68 0.83
C VAL A 215 -5.23 -19.31 0.81
N ASN A 216 -4.43 -19.02 1.82
CA ASN A 216 -3.14 -19.66 2.05
C ASN A 216 -3.32 -21.19 2.12
N PRO A 217 -2.65 -21.97 1.25
CA PRO A 217 -2.88 -23.41 1.13
C PRO A 217 -2.33 -24.24 2.30
N TRP A 218 -1.45 -23.68 3.13
CA TRP A 218 -0.91 -24.36 4.32
C TRP A 218 -1.62 -23.95 5.60
N ASN A 219 -2.36 -22.84 5.58
CA ASN A 219 -3.16 -22.38 6.69
C ASN A 219 -4.39 -21.61 6.18
N HIS A 220 -5.47 -22.34 5.91
CA HIS A 220 -6.71 -21.75 5.38
C HIS A 220 -7.30 -20.69 6.33
N SER A 221 -7.09 -20.81 7.64
CA SER A 221 -7.54 -19.82 8.63
C SER A 221 -6.82 -18.47 8.51
N ALA A 222 -5.67 -18.43 7.84
CA ALA A 222 -4.97 -17.18 7.55
C ALA A 222 -5.59 -16.41 6.37
N GLY A 223 -6.57 -16.99 5.66
CA GLY A 223 -7.21 -16.38 4.50
C GLY A 223 -6.22 -16.06 3.37
N ALA A 224 -6.61 -15.16 2.46
CA ALA A 224 -5.70 -14.58 1.49
C ALA A 224 -5.00 -13.35 2.12
N HIS A 225 -3.96 -13.60 2.90
CA HIS A 225 -3.22 -12.55 3.62
C HIS A 225 -2.23 -11.82 2.71
N HIS A 226 -1.69 -10.69 3.19
CA HIS A 226 -0.64 -9.92 2.53
C HIS A 226 0.50 -10.81 2.00
N ALA A 227 0.95 -10.56 0.77
CA ALA A 227 2.00 -11.28 0.06
C ALA A 227 1.76 -12.78 -0.23
N ILE A 228 0.54 -13.33 0.01
CA ILE A 228 0.27 -14.74 -0.32
C ILE A 228 0.32 -15.00 -1.84
N ASP A 229 0.01 -13.98 -2.62
CA ASP A 229 0.05 -13.97 -4.08
C ASP A 229 1.46 -14.17 -4.64
N LEU A 230 2.51 -13.80 -3.91
CA LEU A 230 3.90 -14.14 -4.25
C LEU A 230 4.12 -15.64 -4.35
N ALA A 231 3.51 -16.41 -3.46
CA ALA A 231 3.63 -17.86 -3.50
C ALA A 231 3.02 -18.39 -4.80
N PHE A 232 1.81 -17.94 -5.14
CA PHE A 232 1.12 -18.35 -6.38
C PHE A 232 1.88 -17.91 -7.64
N LEU A 233 2.39 -16.68 -7.65
CA LEU A 233 3.09 -16.10 -8.79
C LEU A 233 4.43 -16.80 -9.05
N PHE A 234 5.31 -16.92 -8.06
CA PHE A 234 6.64 -17.49 -8.28
C PHE A 234 6.64 -19.02 -8.29
N GLY A 235 5.66 -19.66 -7.65
CA GLY A 235 5.40 -21.09 -7.71
C GLY A 235 6.46 -22.01 -7.06
N GLY A 236 7.68 -21.54 -6.82
CA GLY A 236 8.80 -22.33 -6.28
C GLY A 236 9.45 -21.69 -5.05
N PRO A 237 9.99 -22.50 -4.12
CA PRO A 237 10.03 -23.97 -4.10
C PRO A 237 8.83 -24.58 -3.33
N PHE A 238 7.61 -24.09 -3.58
CA PHE A 238 6.43 -24.45 -2.79
C PHE A 238 5.74 -25.73 -3.29
N ASN A 239 5.32 -26.59 -2.37
CA ASN A 239 4.51 -27.76 -2.70
C ASN A 239 3.01 -27.45 -2.54
N TYR A 240 2.28 -27.49 -3.66
CA TYR A 240 0.82 -27.33 -3.70
C TYR A 240 0.06 -28.65 -3.89
N SER A 241 0.73 -29.82 -3.82
CA SER A 241 0.12 -31.12 -4.14
C SER A 241 -1.17 -31.40 -3.38
N HIS A 242 -1.28 -30.87 -2.15
CA HIS A 242 -2.41 -31.00 -1.25
C HIS A 242 -3.56 -30.01 -1.48
N ASP A 243 -3.39 -28.98 -2.31
CA ASP A 243 -4.39 -27.95 -2.57
C ASP A 243 -4.52 -27.67 -4.08
N GLU A 244 -5.50 -28.30 -4.71
CA GLU A 244 -5.76 -28.16 -6.15
C GLU A 244 -6.20 -26.73 -6.53
N SER A 245 -6.91 -26.05 -5.62
CA SER A 245 -7.33 -24.66 -5.84
C SER A 245 -6.12 -23.72 -5.94
N ALA A 246 -5.12 -23.93 -5.09
CA ALA A 246 -3.87 -23.18 -5.13
C ALA A 246 -3.06 -23.46 -6.41
N LYS A 247 -3.05 -24.70 -6.91
CA LYS A 247 -2.40 -25.01 -8.21
C LYS A 247 -3.07 -24.26 -9.36
N ILE A 248 -4.40 -24.30 -9.43
CA ILE A 248 -5.17 -23.61 -10.49
C ILE A 248 -4.88 -22.11 -10.46
N VAL A 249 -4.96 -21.49 -9.26
CA VAL A 249 -4.70 -20.06 -9.09
C VAL A 249 -3.26 -19.71 -9.45
N GLY A 250 -2.28 -20.50 -9.00
CA GLY A 250 -0.87 -20.27 -9.35
C GLY A 250 -0.62 -20.35 -10.84
N THR A 251 -1.19 -21.35 -11.53
CA THR A 251 -1.06 -21.47 -12.99
C THR A 251 -1.71 -20.30 -13.71
N SER A 252 -2.96 -19.97 -13.38
CA SER A 252 -3.68 -18.85 -13.99
C SER A 252 -2.95 -17.51 -13.77
N MET A 253 -2.46 -17.26 -12.56
CA MET A 253 -1.72 -16.03 -12.24
C MET A 253 -0.42 -15.93 -13.06
N ARG A 254 0.36 -17.01 -13.17
CA ARG A 254 1.57 -17.02 -13.99
C ARG A 254 1.28 -16.79 -15.47
N GLU A 255 0.24 -17.42 -16.01
CA GLU A 255 -0.18 -17.20 -17.41
C GLU A 255 -0.59 -15.74 -17.66
N SER A 256 -1.34 -15.14 -16.74
CA SER A 256 -1.72 -13.72 -16.83
C SER A 256 -0.50 -12.80 -16.74
N TRP A 257 0.44 -13.05 -15.84
CA TRP A 257 1.66 -12.25 -15.73
C TRP A 257 2.52 -12.39 -16.98
N ILE A 258 2.74 -13.60 -17.48
CA ILE A 258 3.47 -13.85 -18.73
C ILE A 258 2.81 -13.12 -19.89
N THR A 259 1.48 -13.14 -19.99
CA THR A 259 0.75 -12.39 -21.01
C THR A 259 1.00 -10.90 -20.90
N PHE A 260 0.84 -10.33 -19.69
CA PHE A 260 1.03 -8.91 -19.43
C PHE A 260 2.45 -8.44 -19.72
N ILE A 261 3.48 -9.14 -19.22
CA ILE A 261 4.88 -8.71 -19.42
C ILE A 261 5.31 -8.72 -20.89
N ASN A 262 4.67 -9.57 -21.72
CA ASN A 262 4.89 -9.64 -23.16
C ASN A 262 4.03 -8.63 -23.97
N GLY A 263 3.27 -7.75 -23.31
CA GLY A 263 2.46 -6.73 -23.97
C GLY A 263 1.07 -7.18 -24.39
N GLY A 264 0.67 -8.39 -24.01
CA GLY A 264 -0.71 -8.85 -24.15
C GLY A 264 -1.60 -8.28 -23.05
N ASP A 265 -2.90 -8.27 -23.32
CA ASP A 265 -3.91 -7.92 -22.32
C ASP A 265 -4.27 -9.20 -21.55
N PRO A 266 -4.02 -9.27 -20.23
CA PRO A 266 -4.26 -10.51 -19.48
C PRO A 266 -5.77 -10.78 -19.28
N TRP A 267 -6.61 -9.75 -19.41
CA TRP A 267 -8.08 -9.78 -19.45
C TRP A 267 -8.62 -8.46 -20.01
N GLU A 268 -9.94 -8.30 -20.09
CA GLU A 268 -10.58 -7.06 -20.57
C GLU A 268 -10.36 -5.89 -19.60
N GLN A 269 -9.94 -4.73 -20.11
CA GLN A 269 -9.54 -3.56 -19.29
C GLN A 269 -10.66 -3.00 -18.39
N ASP A 270 -11.92 -3.14 -18.79
CA ASP A 270 -13.06 -2.66 -18.00
C ASP A 270 -13.51 -3.64 -16.91
N THR A 271 -12.74 -4.71 -16.68
CA THR A 271 -13.05 -5.74 -15.69
C THR A 271 -11.98 -5.83 -14.62
N VAL A 272 -12.41 -6.22 -13.41
CA VAL A 272 -11.50 -6.67 -12.36
C VAL A 272 -11.39 -8.19 -12.46
N TYR A 273 -10.18 -8.73 -12.38
CA TYR A 273 -9.96 -10.18 -12.42
C TYR A 273 -9.82 -10.75 -11.01
N GLY A 274 -10.57 -11.81 -10.69
CA GLY A 274 -10.48 -12.48 -9.40
C GLY A 274 -9.59 -13.71 -9.49
N PHE A 275 -8.63 -13.83 -8.58
CA PHE A 275 -7.85 -15.05 -8.33
C PHE A 275 -8.33 -15.72 -7.05
N GLY A 276 -9.10 -16.80 -7.21
CA GLY A 276 -9.81 -17.45 -6.13
C GLY A 276 -11.11 -16.74 -5.73
N PRO A 277 -11.74 -17.17 -4.61
CA PRO A 277 -11.36 -18.33 -3.81
C PRO A 277 -11.66 -19.67 -4.54
N LYS A 278 -11.20 -20.79 -3.98
CA LYS A 278 -11.49 -22.16 -4.44
C LYS A 278 -11.13 -22.42 -5.91
N GLY A 279 -9.97 -21.90 -6.35
CA GLY A 279 -9.49 -22.12 -7.71
C GLY A 279 -10.18 -21.26 -8.78
N ASN A 280 -11.16 -20.45 -8.41
CA ASN A 280 -11.96 -19.68 -9.36
C ASN A 280 -11.17 -18.50 -9.92
N CYS A 281 -10.80 -18.54 -11.20
CA CYS A 281 -10.05 -17.48 -11.88
C CYS A 281 -10.88 -16.93 -13.05
N ARG A 282 -11.36 -15.69 -12.93
CA ARG A 282 -12.20 -15.02 -13.95
C ARG A 282 -12.36 -13.53 -13.70
N ALA A 283 -12.77 -12.81 -14.74
CA ALA A 283 -13.35 -11.47 -14.60
C ALA A 283 -14.56 -11.51 -13.66
N ILE A 284 -14.64 -10.55 -12.74
CA ILE A 284 -15.73 -10.41 -11.77
C ILE A 284 -16.54 -9.15 -12.06
N LYS A 285 -17.86 -9.27 -11.90
CA LYS A 285 -18.79 -8.14 -12.05
C LYS A 285 -18.70 -7.20 -10.84
N PRO A 286 -19.11 -5.92 -10.97
CA PRO A 286 -19.08 -4.96 -9.86
C PRO A 286 -19.80 -5.44 -8.59
N GLU A 287 -20.89 -6.20 -8.72
CA GLU A 287 -21.65 -6.74 -7.57
C GLU A 287 -20.88 -7.83 -6.83
N VAL A 288 -20.01 -8.57 -7.53
CA VAL A 288 -19.14 -9.58 -6.93
C VAL A 288 -17.94 -8.89 -6.28
N LEU A 289 -17.42 -7.83 -6.90
CA LEU A 289 -16.35 -7.02 -6.32
C LEU A 289 -16.79 -6.38 -5.00
N SER A 290 -18.00 -5.84 -4.91
CA SER A 290 -18.53 -5.23 -3.68
C SER A 290 -18.74 -6.22 -2.53
N GLN A 291 -18.82 -7.51 -2.82
CA GLN A 291 -18.84 -8.58 -1.82
C GLN A 291 -17.42 -8.98 -1.36
N ARG A 292 -16.43 -8.85 -2.25
CA ARG A 292 -15.02 -9.22 -1.99
C ARG A 292 -14.21 -8.09 -1.37
N ARG A 293 -14.55 -6.85 -1.71
CA ARG A 293 -13.98 -5.62 -1.18
C ARG A 293 -15.13 -4.71 -0.76
N ARG A 294 -14.99 -4.00 0.36
CA ARG A 294 -16.01 -3.08 0.89
C ARG A 294 -16.07 -1.81 0.04
N THR A 295 -16.49 -1.92 -1.21
CA THR A 295 -16.47 -0.81 -2.19
C THR A 295 -17.26 0.40 -1.72
N HIS A 296 -18.36 0.19 -0.99
CA HIS A 296 -19.10 1.29 -0.35
C HIS A 296 -18.22 2.05 0.65
N CYS A 297 -17.48 1.36 1.52
CA CYS A 297 -16.57 2.00 2.47
C CYS A 297 -15.40 2.68 1.75
N ILE A 298 -14.84 2.07 0.71
CA ILE A 298 -13.78 2.68 -0.12
C ILE A 298 -14.29 4.00 -0.75
N ASN A 299 -15.52 4.01 -1.26
CA ASN A 299 -16.14 5.22 -1.80
C ASN A 299 -16.33 6.30 -0.73
N SER A 300 -16.84 5.93 0.44
CA SER A 300 -16.97 6.88 1.56
C SER A 300 -15.61 7.39 2.06
N LEU A 301 -14.55 6.57 2.06
CA LEU A 301 -13.20 7.03 2.40
C LEU A 301 -12.69 8.11 1.42
N ARG A 302 -13.10 8.07 0.16
CA ARG A 302 -12.80 9.11 -0.84
C ARG A 302 -13.45 10.43 -0.47
N GLU A 303 -14.71 10.40 -0.02
CA GLU A 303 -15.46 11.58 0.43
C GLU A 303 -14.93 12.13 1.76
N ILE A 304 -14.57 11.24 2.70
CA ILE A 304 -13.93 11.62 3.97
C ILE A 304 -12.56 12.24 3.71
N GLY A 305 -11.84 11.75 2.71
CA GLY A 305 -10.52 12.23 2.31
C GLY A 305 -9.41 11.37 2.91
N TRP A 306 -8.65 10.72 2.02
CA TRP A 306 -7.55 9.81 2.39
C TRP A 306 -6.48 10.48 3.28
N SER A 307 -6.13 11.75 3.01
CA SER A 307 -5.18 12.54 3.79
C SER A 307 -5.64 12.74 5.24
N ARG A 308 -6.92 13.05 5.44
CA ARG A 308 -7.54 13.26 6.76
C ARG A 308 -7.48 11.99 7.62
N CYS A 309 -7.49 10.81 6.99
CA CYS A 309 -7.34 9.54 7.69
C CYS A 309 -5.90 9.18 8.06
N GLN A 310 -4.88 9.82 7.47
CA GLN A 310 -3.47 9.46 7.67
C GLN A 310 -2.99 9.54 9.13
N PRO A 311 -3.38 10.55 9.94
CA PRO A 311 -2.96 10.60 11.34
C PRO A 311 -3.45 9.41 12.17
N LEU A 312 -4.72 9.05 12.05
CA LEU A 312 -5.33 7.94 12.77
C LEU A 312 -4.72 6.60 12.33
N ILE A 313 -4.63 6.36 11.01
CA ILE A 313 -4.10 5.09 10.49
C ILE A 313 -2.62 4.88 10.82
N THR A 314 -1.82 5.94 10.80
CA THR A 314 -0.38 5.88 11.13
C THR A 314 -0.16 5.40 12.57
N ARG A 315 -1.01 5.84 13.50
CA ARG A 315 -0.99 5.38 14.91
C ARG A 315 -1.45 3.92 15.05
N LEU A 316 -2.50 3.54 14.33
CA LEU A 316 -3.03 2.16 14.32
C LEU A 316 -2.00 1.16 13.77
N MET A 317 -1.21 1.55 12.78
CA MET A 317 -0.13 0.73 12.21
C MET A 317 1.14 0.70 13.07
N GLY A 318 1.18 1.43 14.19
CA GLY A 318 2.25 1.31 15.16
C GLY A 318 3.41 2.29 15.01
N ALA A 319 3.25 3.38 14.26
CA ALA A 319 4.21 4.48 14.33
C ALA A 319 4.29 5.03 15.76
N ARG A 320 5.51 5.28 16.25
CA ARG A 320 5.81 5.79 17.60
C ARG A 320 7.02 6.71 17.57
N GLY A 321 7.30 7.33 18.71
CA GLY A 321 8.51 8.11 18.94
C GLY A 321 8.65 9.26 17.96
N VAL A 322 9.85 9.39 17.39
CA VAL A 322 10.24 10.54 16.54
C VAL A 322 9.44 10.61 15.24
N VAL A 323 9.02 9.45 14.70
CA VAL A 323 8.17 9.39 13.51
C VAL A 323 6.86 10.10 13.79
N VAL A 324 6.23 9.78 14.92
CA VAL A 324 4.98 10.42 15.32
C VAL A 324 5.15 11.93 15.54
N GLU A 325 6.22 12.32 16.24
CA GLU A 325 6.50 13.71 16.58
C GLU A 325 6.66 14.55 15.30
N ALA A 326 7.49 14.08 14.37
CA ALA A 326 7.73 14.77 13.11
C ALA A 326 6.55 14.73 12.13
N TYR A 327 5.81 13.61 12.07
CA TYR A 327 4.69 13.49 11.12
C TYR A 327 3.40 14.14 11.61
N LEU A 328 3.11 14.08 12.91
CA LEU A 328 1.78 14.39 13.43
C LEU A 328 1.77 15.59 14.37
N ASP A 329 2.84 15.78 15.17
CA ASP A 329 2.84 16.75 16.26
C ASP A 329 3.48 18.09 15.84
N ASP A 330 4.48 18.09 14.95
CA ASP A 330 5.06 19.32 14.35
C ASP A 330 4.18 19.95 13.25
N GLY A 331 3.06 19.32 12.89
CA GLY A 331 2.05 19.88 11.98
C GLY A 331 2.47 20.06 10.52
N THR A 332 3.71 19.74 10.15
CA THR A 332 4.26 20.01 8.82
C THR A 332 3.86 19.00 7.74
N ALA A 333 3.39 17.80 8.09
CA ALA A 333 3.17 16.72 7.10
C ALA A 333 1.75 16.64 6.52
N TRP A 334 0.72 17.08 7.26
CA TRP A 334 -0.69 16.84 6.89
C TRP A 334 -1.61 18.05 7.10
N LEU A 335 -1.16 19.11 7.76
CA LEU A 335 -1.96 20.30 8.05
C LEU A 335 -1.60 21.47 7.15
N THR A 336 -2.05 21.39 5.90
CA THR A 336 -2.34 22.60 5.14
C THR A 336 -3.75 22.48 4.56
N ASN A 337 -4.77 22.87 5.34
CA ASN A 337 -5.82 23.79 4.84
C ASN A 337 -6.95 24.16 5.82
N ASP A 338 -7.12 23.53 6.99
CA ASP A 338 -8.25 23.91 7.87
C ASP A 338 -7.99 25.13 8.77
N THR A 339 -6.73 25.53 9.01
CA THR A 339 -6.42 26.64 9.93
C THR A 339 -6.07 27.97 9.27
N LYS A 340 -6.11 28.07 7.93
CA LYS A 340 -5.81 29.33 7.20
C LYS A 340 -7.02 30.00 6.52
N ARG A 341 -8.23 29.43 6.61
CA ARG A 341 -9.47 30.12 6.22
C ARG A 341 -10.13 30.73 7.46
N GLY A 342 -9.48 31.75 8.02
CA GLY A 342 -9.95 32.39 9.24
C GLY A 342 -9.04 33.51 9.69
N ARG A 343 -8.75 34.47 8.80
CA ARG A 343 -8.42 35.85 9.14
C ARG A 343 -8.98 36.77 8.09
#